data_AF-A0A223HQC3-F1
#
_entry.id   AF-A0A223HQC3-F1
#
_cell.length_a   1.000
_cell.length_b   1.000
_cell.length_c   1.000
_cell.angle_alpha   90.00
_cell.angle_beta   90.00
_cell.angle_gamma   90.00
#
_symmetry.space_group_name_H-M   'P 1'
#
loop_
_entity.id
_entity.type
_entity.pdbx_description
1 polymer ?
#
loop_
_entity_poly.entity_id
_entity_poly.type
_entity_poly.pdbx_seq_one_letter_code
_entity_poly.pdbx_strand_id
1 'polypeptide(L)'
;MTEQEKYGMDQLLKYLEMQINLKSDRIRMYKKQMDSNYLYYFAWAGKDLFKAYYMIEKYKELRQVLKKAKRPEEVHEYLQTERGKCVRELVNGPIYIHYSDEIFNLAHSYRTECTQQLIQDYNGFGQLLSKKPPRQEVKTEIEPETMKKKSNGLKM
;
A
#
# COMPACT_ATOMS: atom_id res chain seq x y z
N MET A 1 -10.53 22.37 0.18
CA MET A 1 -10.14 21.08 -0.39
C MET A 1 -10.94 20.88 -1.67
N THR A 2 -10.26 20.68 -2.79
CA THR A 2 -10.89 20.46 -4.10
C THR A 2 -11.49 19.05 -4.18
N GLU A 3 -12.40 18.80 -5.11
CA GLU A 3 -12.96 17.45 -5.32
C GLU A 3 -11.87 16.42 -5.67
N GLN A 4 -10.85 16.85 -6.42
CA GLN A 4 -9.68 16.02 -6.73
C GLN A 4 -8.93 15.62 -5.47
N GLU A 5 -8.65 16.59 -4.58
CA GLU A 5 -7.93 16.32 -3.33
C GLU A 5 -8.70 15.37 -2.43
N LYS A 6 -10.03 15.57 -2.32
CA LYS A 6 -10.90 14.68 -1.57
C LYS A 6 -10.88 13.26 -2.15
N TYR A 7 -10.98 13.12 -3.47
CA TYR A 7 -10.89 11.83 -4.14
C TYR A 7 -9.55 11.13 -3.88
N GLY A 8 -8.43 11.83 -3.99
CA GLY A 8 -7.10 11.28 -3.70
C GLY A 8 -6.96 10.78 -2.27
N MET A 9 -7.43 11.57 -1.30
CA MET A 9 -7.45 11.20 0.12
C MET A 9 -8.30 9.94 0.36
N ASP A 10 -9.49 9.85 -0.23
CA ASP A 10 -10.39 8.70 -0.10
C ASP A 10 -9.79 7.43 -0.74
N GLN A 11 -9.16 7.55 -1.91
CA GLN A 11 -8.48 6.42 -2.57
C GLN A 11 -7.30 5.92 -1.74
N LEU A 12 -6.50 6.82 -1.18
CA LEU A 12 -5.39 6.46 -0.30
C LEU A 12 -5.89 5.77 0.96
N LEU A 13 -6.95 6.28 1.59
CA LEU A 13 -7.54 5.68 2.79
C LEU A 13 -8.04 4.27 2.52
N LYS A 14 -8.79 4.09 1.44
CA LYS A 14 -9.31 2.76 1.03
C LYS A 14 -8.18 1.77 0.78
N TYR A 15 -7.12 2.19 0.10
CA TYR A 15 -5.96 1.35 -0.15
C TYR A 15 -5.24 0.96 1.15
N LEU A 16 -5.03 1.93 2.05
CA LEU A 16 -4.41 1.69 3.35
C LEU A 16 -5.22 0.72 4.21
N GLU A 17 -6.54 0.88 4.25
CA GLU A 17 -7.42 -0.04 5.00
C GLU A 17 -7.35 -1.46 4.45
N MET A 18 -7.36 -1.62 3.12
CA MET A 18 -7.16 -2.93 2.48
C MET A 18 -5.81 -3.55 2.90
N GLN A 19 -4.71 -2.80 2.83
CA GLN A 19 -3.38 -3.30 3.20
C GLN A 19 -3.28 -3.66 4.70
N ILE A 20 -3.88 -2.84 5.57
CA ILE A 20 -3.93 -3.10 7.02
C ILE A 20 -4.72 -4.38 7.30
N ASN A 21 -5.84 -4.61 6.61
CA ASN A 21 -6.65 -5.81 6.79
C ASN A 21 -5.89 -7.06 6.32
N LEU A 22 -5.28 -7.02 5.13
CA LEU A 22 -4.45 -8.12 4.62
C LEU A 22 -3.32 -8.50 5.59
N LYS A 23 -2.62 -7.50 6.15
CA LYS A 23 -1.57 -7.76 7.16
C LYS A 23 -2.15 -8.27 8.48
N SER A 24 -3.29 -7.75 8.92
CA SER A 24 -3.96 -8.21 10.15
C SER A 24 -4.36 -9.68 10.05
N ASP A 25 -4.87 -10.10 8.89
CA ASP A 25 -5.24 -11.49 8.63
C ASP A 25 -4.02 -12.40 8.60
N ARG A 26 -2.92 -11.98 7.98
CA ARG A 26 -1.64 -12.70 8.02
C ARG A 26 -1.11 -12.82 9.45
N ILE A 27 -1.14 -11.75 10.23
CA ILE A 27 -0.72 -11.77 11.65
C ILE A 27 -1.56 -12.79 12.43
N ARG A 28 -2.88 -12.80 12.23
CA ARG A 28 -3.78 -13.76 12.89
C ARG A 28 -3.46 -15.20 12.49
N MET A 29 -3.19 -15.45 11.21
CA MET A 29 -2.78 -16.76 10.70
C MET A 29 -1.47 -17.24 11.34
N TYR A 30 -0.45 -16.39 11.35
CA TYR A 30 0.85 -16.72 11.93
C TYR A 30 0.78 -16.93 13.45
N LYS A 31 -0.03 -16.15 14.17
CA LYS A 31 -0.30 -16.40 15.59
C LYS A 31 -0.89 -17.78 15.82
N LYS A 32 -1.89 -18.18 15.03
CA LYS A 32 -2.47 -19.53 15.13
C LYS A 32 -1.44 -20.63 14.85
N GLN A 33 -0.53 -20.42 13.89
CA GLN A 33 0.57 -21.36 13.62
C GLN A 33 1.55 -21.44 14.80
N MET A 34 1.93 -20.28 15.36
CA MET A 34 2.79 -20.18 16.54
C MET A 34 2.20 -20.94 17.73
N ASP A 35 0.91 -20.77 17.99
CA ASP A 35 0.20 -21.46 19.09
C ASP A 35 0.10 -22.98 18.85
N SER A 36 0.06 -23.42 17.59
CA SER A 36 -0.05 -24.84 17.22
C SER A 36 1.29 -25.58 17.23
N ASN A 37 2.37 -24.95 16.73
CA ASN A 37 3.71 -25.53 16.70
C ASN A 37 4.75 -24.40 16.70
N TYR A 38 5.16 -24.01 17.90
CA TYR A 38 6.07 -22.90 18.11
C TYR A 38 7.44 -23.11 17.42
N LEU A 39 8.04 -24.30 17.54
CA LEU A 39 9.37 -24.56 16.96
C LEU A 39 9.36 -24.46 15.43
N TYR A 40 8.33 -25.02 14.79
CA TYR A 40 8.15 -24.89 13.35
C TYR A 40 7.90 -23.44 12.94
N TYR A 41 7.02 -22.74 13.65
CA TYR A 41 6.73 -21.34 13.40
C TYR A 41 7.99 -20.47 13.53
N PHE A 42 8.77 -20.65 14.59
CA PHE A 42 9.99 -19.88 14.83
C PHE A 42 10.97 -20.04 13.68
N ALA A 43 11.17 -21.28 13.21
CA ALA A 43 12.09 -21.58 12.12
C ALA A 43 11.62 -21.06 10.74
N TRP A 44 10.31 -21.04 10.47
CA TRP A 44 9.80 -20.81 9.11
C TRP A 44 8.98 -19.54 8.90
N ALA A 45 8.32 -19.04 9.93
CA ALA A 45 7.35 -17.94 9.84
C ALA A 45 7.71 -16.73 10.71
N GLY A 46 8.69 -16.84 11.61
CA GLY A 46 9.13 -15.76 12.49
C GLY A 46 9.50 -14.47 11.76
N LYS A 47 10.25 -14.60 10.65
CA LYS A 47 10.60 -13.49 9.76
C LYS A 47 9.37 -12.76 9.24
N ASP A 48 8.40 -13.49 8.68
CA ASP A 48 7.24 -12.88 8.05
C ASP A 48 6.30 -12.23 9.06
N LEU A 49 6.15 -12.82 10.25
CA LEU A 49 5.36 -12.18 11.30
C LEU A 49 6.02 -10.89 11.78
N PHE A 50 7.33 -10.88 11.99
CA PHE A 50 8.08 -9.67 12.35
C PHE A 50 7.81 -8.54 11.34
N LYS A 51 7.99 -8.84 10.05
CA LYS A 51 7.77 -7.86 8.98
C LYS A 51 6.32 -7.40 8.90
N ALA A 52 5.36 -8.31 9.10
CA ALA A 52 3.95 -7.96 9.09
C ALA A 52 3.61 -6.95 10.19
N TYR A 53 4.15 -7.13 11.40
CA TYR A 53 4.02 -6.16 12.50
C TYR A 53 4.68 -4.83 12.18
N TYR A 54 5.93 -4.86 11.73
CA TYR A 54 6.66 -3.64 11.40
C TYR A 54 5.89 -2.79 10.36
N MET A 55 5.43 -3.43 9.28
CA MET A 55 4.72 -2.72 8.21
C MET A 55 3.32 -2.26 8.62
N ILE A 56 2.55 -3.07 9.37
CA ILE A 56 1.19 -2.68 9.75
C ILE A 56 1.19 -1.48 10.72
N GLU A 57 2.20 -1.36 11.57
CA GLU A 57 2.35 -0.21 12.46
C GLU A 57 2.52 1.08 11.64
N LYS A 58 3.41 1.07 10.65
CA LYS A 58 3.62 2.23 9.77
C LYS A 58 2.39 2.61 8.95
N TYR A 59 1.64 1.63 8.48
CA TYR A 59 0.38 1.92 7.78
C TYR A 59 -0.69 2.46 8.73
N LYS A 60 -0.75 1.98 9.97
CA LYS A 60 -1.67 2.51 11.00
C LYS A 60 -1.32 3.94 11.39
N GLU A 61 -0.03 4.26 11.53
CA GLU A 61 0.45 5.63 11.76
C GLU A 61 -0.02 6.57 10.63
N LEU A 62 0.24 6.21 9.37
CA LEU A 62 -0.22 6.99 8.21
C LEU A 62 -1.74 7.11 8.16
N ARG A 63 -2.49 6.03 8.47
CA ARG A 63 -3.96 6.08 8.54
C ARG A 63 -4.43 7.10 9.58
N GLN A 64 -3.76 7.21 10.72
CA GLN A 64 -4.10 8.22 11.73
C GLN A 64 -3.82 9.63 11.25
N VAL A 65 -2.68 9.85 10.56
CA VAL A 65 -2.36 11.14 9.93
C VAL A 65 -3.44 11.50 8.91
N LEU A 66 -3.78 10.56 8.02
CA LEU A 66 -4.78 10.76 6.97
C LEU A 66 -6.17 11.11 7.52
N LYS A 67 -6.59 10.48 8.62
CA LYS A 67 -7.88 10.76 9.29
C LYS A 67 -7.91 12.11 10.02
N LYS A 68 -6.75 12.65 10.42
CA LYS A 68 -6.64 13.92 11.15
C LYS A 68 -6.33 15.10 10.25
N ALA A 69 -5.70 14.84 9.10
CA ALA A 69 -5.26 15.86 8.17
C ALA A 69 -6.47 16.66 7.65
N LYS A 70 -6.38 17.99 7.75
CA LYS A 70 -7.41 18.88 7.20
C LYS A 70 -7.16 19.14 5.72
N ARG A 71 -5.91 19.00 5.30
CA ARG A 71 -5.48 19.23 3.93
C ARG A 71 -4.55 18.13 3.43
N PRO A 72 -4.57 17.81 2.13
CA PRO A 72 -3.70 16.77 1.56
C PRO A 72 -2.21 17.11 1.68
N GLU A 73 -1.84 18.39 1.77
CA GLU A 73 -0.44 18.81 1.94
C GLU A 73 0.16 18.30 3.25
N GLU A 74 -0.62 18.21 4.33
CA GLU A 74 -0.19 17.64 5.62
C GLU A 74 0.20 16.16 5.46
N VAL A 75 -0.57 15.41 4.66
CA VAL A 75 -0.29 14.00 4.35
C VAL A 75 0.94 13.88 3.45
N HIS A 76 1.08 14.78 2.48
CA HIS A 76 2.23 14.81 1.59
C HIS A 76 3.53 15.10 2.36
N GLU A 77 3.51 16.08 3.26
CA GLU A 77 4.63 16.42 4.13
C GLU A 77 5.02 15.24 5.05
N TYR A 78 4.04 14.56 5.63
CA TYR A 78 4.28 13.35 6.42
C TYR A 78 4.96 12.26 5.57
N LEU A 79 4.42 11.95 4.39
CA LEU A 79 5.00 10.94 3.50
C LEU A 79 6.44 11.28 3.08
N GLN A 80 6.70 12.54 2.74
CA GLN A 80 8.05 12.99 2.39
C GLN A 80 9.01 12.89 3.57
N THR A 81 8.57 13.33 4.76
CA THR A 81 9.37 13.28 5.99
C THR A 81 9.71 11.84 6.37
N GLU A 82 8.74 10.94 6.40
CA GLU A 82 8.96 9.54 6.75
C GLU A 82 9.80 8.81 5.71
N ARG A 83 9.56 9.05 4.42
CA ARG A 83 10.43 8.53 3.36
C ARG A 83 11.87 9.01 3.53
N GLY A 84 12.06 10.29 3.84
CA GLY A 84 13.38 10.87 4.10
C GLY A 84 14.08 10.22 5.30
N LYS A 85 13.34 9.88 6.36
CA LYS A 85 13.87 9.09 7.49
C LYS A 85 14.32 7.71 7.04
N CYS A 86 13.50 6.99 6.28
CA CYS A 86 13.86 5.67 5.74
C CYS A 86 15.13 5.73 4.89
N VAL A 87 15.23 6.69 3.96
CA VAL A 87 16.44 6.85 3.13
C VAL A 87 17.67 7.15 3.99
N ARG A 88 17.57 8.06 4.97
CA ARG A 88 18.69 8.33 5.88
C ARG A 88 19.09 7.11 6.70
N GLU A 89 18.13 6.33 7.19
CA GLU A 89 18.40 5.08 7.92
C GLU A 89 19.17 4.08 7.04
N LEU A 90 18.80 3.94 5.76
CA LEU A 90 19.48 3.03 4.84
C LEU A 90 20.86 3.51 4.37
N VAL A 91 21.07 4.82 4.24
CA VAL A 91 22.33 5.39 3.74
C VAL A 91 23.36 5.58 4.87
N ASN A 92 22.91 6.04 6.04
CA ASN A 92 23.80 6.37 7.16
C ASN A 92 23.82 5.29 8.24
N GLY A 93 22.90 4.32 8.19
CA GLY A 93 22.83 3.24 9.16
C GLY A 93 23.92 2.18 8.93
N PRO A 94 24.27 1.43 9.98
CA PRO A 94 25.17 0.29 9.85
C PRO A 94 24.54 -0.78 8.94
N ILE A 95 25.26 -1.16 7.88
CA ILE A 95 24.85 -2.24 6.95
C ILE A 95 24.72 -3.57 7.70
N TYR A 96 25.67 -3.82 8.60
CA TYR A 96 25.64 -4.92 9.55
C TYR A 96 25.75 -4.36 10.95
N ILE A 97 24.86 -4.78 11.84
CA ILE A 97 25.09 -4.62 13.27
C ILE A 97 25.74 -5.91 13.76
N HIS A 98 26.81 -5.79 14.53
CA HIS A 98 27.48 -6.92 15.16
C HIS A 98 26.97 -7.06 16.60
N TYR A 99 25.66 -7.28 16.76
CA TYR A 99 25.18 -7.72 18.06
C TYR A 99 25.79 -9.09 18.35
N SER A 100 26.12 -9.32 19.62
CA SER A 100 26.65 -10.60 20.09
C SER A 100 25.66 -11.76 19.90
N ASP A 101 24.38 -11.46 19.72
CA ASP A 101 23.31 -12.41 19.49
C ASP A 101 22.76 -12.28 18.05
N GLU A 102 22.78 -13.40 17.33
CA GLU A 102 22.40 -13.51 15.92
C GLU A 102 20.94 -13.12 15.67
N ILE A 103 20.05 -13.29 16.65
CA ILE A 103 18.62 -12.94 16.50
C ILE A 103 18.46 -11.43 16.31
N PHE A 104 19.27 -10.61 16.99
CA PHE A 104 19.23 -9.16 16.79
C PHE A 104 19.79 -8.77 15.42
N ASN A 105 20.80 -9.48 14.93
CA ASN A 105 21.35 -9.26 13.59
C ASN A 105 20.30 -9.57 12.51
N LEU A 106 19.56 -10.68 12.66
CA LEU A 106 18.44 -11.03 11.79
C LEU A 106 17.29 -9.99 11.85
N ALA A 107 16.90 -9.57 13.05
CA ALA A 107 15.86 -8.55 13.22
C ALA A 107 16.24 -7.22 12.55
N HIS A 108 17.52 -6.82 12.62
CA HIS A 108 18.03 -5.66 11.91
C HIS A 108 17.92 -5.81 10.39
N SER A 109 18.30 -6.97 9.84
CA SER A 109 18.13 -7.25 8.42
C SER A 109 16.66 -7.19 8.00
N TYR A 110 15.74 -7.75 8.81
CA TYR A 110 14.32 -7.70 8.50
C TYR A 110 13.75 -6.28 8.53
N ARG A 111 14.21 -5.47 9.48
CA ARG A 111 13.87 -4.04 9.54
C ARG A 111 14.37 -3.31 8.30
N THR A 112 15.60 -3.57 7.87
CA THR A 112 16.19 -3.00 6.66
C THR A 112 15.36 -3.32 5.41
N GLU A 113 14.98 -4.60 5.24
CA GLU A 113 14.09 -5.04 4.15
C GLU A 113 12.72 -4.31 4.20
N CYS A 114 12.15 -4.12 5.40
CA CYS A 114 10.90 -3.37 5.54
C CYS A 114 11.07 -1.88 5.22
N THR A 115 12.16 -1.26 5.67
CA THR A 115 12.45 0.15 5.39
C THR A 115 12.62 0.41 3.89
N GLN A 116 13.23 -0.53 3.15
CA GLN A 116 13.28 -0.47 1.69
C GLN A 116 11.87 -0.54 1.07
N GLN A 117 11.02 -1.45 1.53
CA GLN A 117 9.63 -1.55 1.06
C GLN A 117 8.84 -0.26 1.36
N LEU A 118 9.01 0.33 2.54
CA LEU A 118 8.31 1.57 2.93
C LEU A 118 8.63 2.74 2.01
N ILE A 119 9.87 2.84 1.50
CA ILE A 119 10.22 3.90 0.55
C ILE A 119 9.37 3.77 -0.73
N GLN A 120 9.20 2.54 -1.23
CA GLN A 120 8.37 2.27 -2.40
C GLN A 120 6.90 2.55 -2.10
N ASP A 121 6.41 2.09 -0.95
CA ASP A 121 5.03 2.28 -0.52
C ASP A 121 4.69 3.76 -0.36
N TYR A 122 5.55 4.55 0.28
CA TYR A 122 5.34 5.99 0.46
C TYR A 122 5.33 6.75 -0.87
N ASN A 123 6.12 6.32 -1.86
CA ASN A 123 6.02 6.86 -3.21
C ASN A 123 4.66 6.50 -3.86
N GLY A 124 4.23 5.24 -3.74
CA GLY A 124 2.92 4.79 -4.22
C GLY A 124 1.75 5.52 -3.54
N PHE A 125 1.84 5.78 -2.24
CA PHE A 125 0.85 6.55 -1.49
C PHE A 125 0.80 8.00 -1.95
N GLY A 126 1.95 8.63 -2.21
CA GLY A 126 2.02 9.96 -2.79
C GLY A 126 1.32 10.03 -4.16
N GLN A 127 1.51 9.02 -5.01
CA GLN A 127 0.84 8.93 -6.31
C GLN A 127 -0.69 8.75 -6.17
N LEU A 128 -1.14 7.92 -5.21
CA LEU A 128 -2.56 7.74 -4.92
C LEU A 128 -3.20 9.06 -4.45
N LEU A 129 -2.51 9.79 -3.58
CA LEU A 129 -2.96 11.08 -3.07
C LEU A 129 -3.13 12.12 -4.20
N SER A 130 -2.31 12.06 -5.24
CA SER A 130 -2.40 12.94 -6.41
C SER A 130 -3.39 12.48 -7.50
N LYS A 131 -4.11 11.36 -7.30
CA LYS A 131 -5.05 10.84 -8.32
C LYS A 131 -6.20 11.80 -8.59
N LYS A 132 -6.61 11.85 -9.86
CA LYS A 132 -7.81 12.55 -10.32
C LYS A 132 -9.01 11.61 -10.35
N PRO A 133 -10.23 12.10 -10.08
CA PRO A 133 -11.43 11.32 -10.30
C PRO A 133 -11.53 10.95 -11.79
N PRO A 134 -12.05 9.75 -12.13
CA PRO A 134 -12.33 9.41 -13.52
C PRO A 134 -13.29 10.45 -14.10
N ARG A 135 -12.99 10.99 -15.29
CA ARG A 135 -13.96 11.82 -16.01
C ARG A 135 -15.19 10.95 -16.28
N GLN A 136 -16.38 11.40 -15.90
CA GLN A 136 -17.61 10.81 -16.39
C GLN A 136 -17.65 11.02 -17.90
N GLU A 137 -17.22 10.04 -18.68
CA GLU A 137 -17.56 10.00 -20.09
C GLU A 137 -19.08 9.81 -20.15
N VAL A 138 -19.78 10.89 -20.50
CA VAL A 138 -21.16 10.84 -20.94
C VAL A 138 -21.19 9.84 -22.08
N LYS A 139 -21.77 8.66 -21.83
CA LYS A 139 -22.18 7.76 -22.91
C LYS A 139 -23.28 8.48 -23.67
N THR A 140 -22.93 9.27 -24.67
CA THR A 140 -23.86 9.55 -25.76
C THR A 140 -24.09 8.20 -26.43
N GLU A 141 -25.25 7.62 -26.14
CA GLU A 141 -25.83 6.56 -26.94
C GLU A 141 -25.82 7.04 -28.40
N ILE A 142 -24.96 6.43 -29.21
CA ILE A 142 -25.10 6.51 -30.66
C ILE A 142 -26.33 5.66 -30.96
N GLU A 143 -27.46 6.32 -31.18
CA GLU A 143 -28.64 5.70 -31.78
C GLU A 143 -28.19 4.92 -33.04
N PRO A 144 -28.51 3.63 -33.17
CA PRO A 144 -28.17 2.91 -34.39
C PRO A 144 -29.04 3.44 -35.53
N GLU A 145 -28.44 4.28 -36.38
CA GLU A 145 -29.02 4.69 -37.65
C GLU A 145 -29.48 3.45 -38.43
N THR A 146 -30.78 3.44 -38.69
CA THR A 146 -31.53 2.48 -39.50
C THR A 146 -30.72 1.86 -40.64
N MET A 147 -30.43 0.56 -40.52
CA MET A 147 -29.99 -0.27 -41.64
C MET A 147 -31.07 -0.30 -42.72
N LYS A 148 -30.92 0.55 -43.74
CA LYS A 148 -31.68 0.46 -44.99
C LYS A 148 -31.36 -0.88 -45.67
N LYS A 149 -32.26 -1.85 -45.54
CA LYS A 149 -32.33 -3.03 -46.41
C LYS A 149 -32.48 -2.56 -47.87
N LYS A 150 -31.39 -2.58 -48.64
CA LYS A 150 -31.48 -2.62 -50.11
C LYS A 150 -31.61 -4.08 -50.52
N SER A 151 -32.84 -4.49 -50.78
CA SER A 151 -33.13 -5.68 -51.57
C SER A 151 -32.76 -5.42 -53.03
N ASN A 152 -31.69 -6.04 -53.52
CA ASN A 152 -31.50 -6.18 -54.96
C ASN A 152 -31.73 -7.66 -55.31
N GLY A 153 -32.86 -7.90 -55.96
CA GLY A 153 -33.24 -9.20 -56.47
C GLY A 153 -32.34 -9.66 -57.60
N LEU A 154 -31.97 -10.93 -57.57
CA LEU A 154 -31.60 -11.68 -58.75
C LEU A 154 -32.80 -11.73 -59.70
N LYS A 155 -32.60 -11.34 -60.95
CA LYS A 155 -33.40 -11.83 -62.08
C LYS A 155 -32.47 -12.60 -63.01
N MET A 156 -33.03 -13.71 -63.51
CA MET A 156 -32.49 -14.67 -64.49
C MET A 156 -31.90 -14.00 -65.73
#